data_AF-A0A820XHN8-F1
#
_entry.id   AF-A0A820XHN8-F1
#
_cell.length_a   1.000
_cell.length_b   1.000
_cell.length_c   1.000
_cell.angle_alpha   90.00
_cell.angle_beta   90.00
_cell.angle_gamma   90.00
#
_symmetry.space_group_name_H-M   'P 1'
#
loop_
_entity.id
_entity.type
_entity.pdbx_description
1 polymer ?
#
loop_
_entity_poly.entity_id
_entity_poly.type
_entity_poly.pdbx_seq_one_letter_code
_entity_poly.pdbx_strand_id
1 'polypeptide(L)'
;EWLMYSIETIDDSWIIKRKYNGLDGQEYIEHHEVDFYWNKVLSIVQINGYPKYPILSKLVKNILIISHGNADVERGFSANTNVLTKDRTLLSEKSINGLRAIYDGVEFLGAGSVHKVQVSTDMIRAVQKSAASYKEELLKMKALTASQQKESELLQPAELEKKKLIEEEQELMIKYKKLQSKHKTAELLIDEGNQRMENSLKNGDFTDIHAAYTLN
;
A
#
# COMPACT_ATOMS: atom_id res chain seq x y z
N GLU A 1 -2.13 38.84 -11.17
CA GLU A 1 -0.96 38.16 -10.55
C GLU A 1 0.04 37.63 -11.58
N TRP A 2 -0.35 36.94 -12.66
CA TRP A 2 0.59 36.50 -13.72
C TRP A 2 1.34 37.65 -14.43
N LEU A 3 0.69 38.81 -14.61
CA LEU A 3 1.31 40.03 -15.16
C LEU A 3 2.43 40.63 -14.28
N MET A 4 2.51 40.24 -13.00
CA MET A 4 3.54 40.77 -12.09
C MET A 4 4.91 40.11 -12.33
N TYR A 5 4.92 38.88 -12.86
CA TYR A 5 6.14 38.15 -13.22
C TYR A 5 6.64 38.46 -14.64
N SER A 6 5.81 39.06 -15.50
CA SER A 6 6.21 39.40 -16.88
C SER A 6 6.97 40.72 -17.00
N ILE A 7 7.10 41.49 -15.92
CA ILE A 7 7.73 42.82 -15.91
C ILE A 7 9.10 42.79 -15.22
N GLU A 8 9.39 41.77 -14.40
CA GLU A 8 10.70 41.61 -13.79
C GLU A 8 11.67 40.94 -14.77
N THR A 9 12.73 41.66 -15.16
CA THR A 9 13.85 41.08 -15.90
C THR A 9 14.55 40.06 -15.02
N ILE A 10 14.27 38.77 -15.28
CA ILE A 10 14.96 37.66 -14.66
C ILE A 10 16.41 37.72 -15.15
N ASP A 11 17.35 37.82 -14.21
CA ASP A 11 18.78 37.80 -14.51
C ASP A 11 19.16 36.41 -15.03
N ASP A 12 19.76 36.36 -16.23
CA ASP A 12 20.23 35.13 -16.87
C ASP A 12 21.16 34.32 -15.95
N SER A 13 21.87 34.96 -15.03
CA SER A 13 22.73 34.29 -14.03
C SER A 13 21.98 33.45 -13.02
N TRP A 14 20.65 33.59 -12.89
CA TRP A 14 19.84 32.77 -12.00
C TRP A 14 19.46 31.44 -12.64
N ILE A 15 19.58 31.34 -13.97
CA ILE A 15 19.20 30.17 -14.77
C ILE A 15 20.45 29.50 -15.34
N ILE A 16 21.43 30.27 -15.80
CA ILE A 16 22.63 29.79 -16.48
C ILE A 16 23.80 29.75 -15.50
N LYS A 17 24.28 28.53 -15.21
CA LYS A 17 25.43 28.30 -14.34
C LYS A 17 26.75 28.55 -15.08
N ARG A 18 26.86 28.05 -16.31
CA ARG A 18 27.99 28.37 -17.20
C ARG A 18 27.65 28.07 -18.66
N LYS A 19 28.34 28.76 -19.56
CA LYS A 19 28.39 28.45 -20.98
C LYS A 19 29.78 27.91 -21.30
N TYR A 20 29.87 26.81 -22.03
CA TYR A 20 31.15 26.20 -22.39
C TYR A 20 31.09 25.59 -23.78
N ASN A 21 32.22 25.58 -24.49
CA ASN A 21 32.30 24.96 -25.81
C ASN A 21 32.70 23.50 -25.68
N GLY A 22 31.94 22.62 -26.33
CA GLY A 22 32.29 21.21 -26.44
C GLY A 22 33.47 20.97 -27.38
N LEU A 23 33.98 19.75 -27.37
CA LEU A 23 35.07 19.32 -28.25
C LEU A 23 34.66 19.33 -29.74
N ASP A 24 33.36 19.38 -30.01
CA ASP A 24 32.71 19.52 -31.31
C ASP A 24 32.57 20.98 -31.78
N GLY A 25 33.00 21.94 -30.97
CA GLY A 25 32.86 23.37 -31.24
C GLY A 25 31.44 23.92 -31.02
N GLN A 26 30.51 23.12 -30.46
CA GLN A 26 29.18 23.59 -30.12
C GLN A 26 29.17 24.24 -28.72
N GLU A 27 28.35 25.28 -28.56
CA GLU A 27 28.15 25.94 -27.27
C GLU A 27 27.11 25.18 -26.46
N TYR A 28 27.50 24.73 -25.27
CA TYR A 28 26.64 24.06 -24.31
C TYR A 28 26.36 24.99 -23.12
N ILE A 29 25.12 24.94 -22.64
CA ILE A 29 24.66 25.72 -21.49
C ILE A 29 24.41 24.76 -20.34
N GLU A 30 25.12 24.95 -19.24
CA GLU A 30 24.81 24.28 -17.98
C GLU A 30 23.84 25.17 -17.20
N HIS A 31 22.68 24.62 -16.85
CA HIS A 31 21.67 25.29 -16.07
C HIS A 31 21.85 25.05 -14.56
N HIS A 32 21.41 25.99 -13.74
CA HIS A 32 21.26 25.77 -12.31
C HIS A 32 20.09 24.80 -12.01
N GLU A 33 20.15 24.15 -10.85
CA GLU A 33 19.01 23.42 -10.31
C GLU A 33 17.84 24.37 -10.05
N VAL A 34 16.60 23.88 -10.22
CA VAL A 34 15.38 24.67 -10.07
C VAL A 34 15.29 25.32 -8.68
N ASP A 35 15.81 24.65 -7.66
CA ASP A 35 15.88 25.15 -6.29
C ASP A 35 16.74 26.41 -6.16
N PHE A 36 17.81 26.53 -6.94
CA PHE A 36 18.69 27.70 -6.91
C PHE A 36 17.93 28.97 -7.34
N TYR A 37 17.20 28.87 -8.45
CA TYR A 37 16.36 29.96 -8.96
C TYR A 37 15.30 30.36 -7.92
N TRP A 38 14.54 29.39 -7.39
CA TRP A 38 13.50 29.70 -6.40
C TRP A 38 14.08 30.23 -5.10
N ASN A 39 15.23 29.75 -4.64
CA ASN A 39 15.88 30.32 -3.47
C ASN A 39 16.22 31.80 -3.67
N LYS A 40 16.65 32.22 -4.87
CA LYS A 40 16.86 33.64 -5.19
C LYS A 40 15.56 34.43 -5.14
N VAL A 41 14.50 33.98 -5.82
CA VAL A 41 13.19 34.64 -5.83
C VAL A 41 12.61 34.76 -4.42
N LEU A 42 12.72 33.71 -3.61
CA LEU A 42 12.18 33.66 -2.25
C LEU A 42 13.03 34.41 -1.22
N SER A 43 14.30 34.72 -1.55
CA SER A 43 15.17 35.56 -0.71
C SER A 43 14.88 37.05 -0.84
N ILE A 44 14.07 37.47 -1.82
CA ILE A 44 13.71 38.87 -2.02
C ILE A 44 12.85 39.35 -0.86
N VAL A 45 13.34 40.38 -0.16
CA VAL A 45 12.63 41.04 0.94
C VAL A 45 12.15 42.43 0.50
N GLN A 46 11.03 42.85 1.07
CA GLN A 46 10.53 44.21 0.97
C GLN A 46 11.37 45.16 1.83
N ILE A 47 11.16 46.47 1.67
CA ILE A 47 11.86 47.53 2.42
C ILE A 47 11.68 47.37 3.95
N ASN A 48 10.56 46.80 4.38
CA ASN A 48 10.23 46.52 5.78
C ASN A 48 10.89 45.22 6.33
N GLY A 49 11.70 44.53 5.54
CA GLY A 49 12.37 43.28 5.93
C GLY A 49 11.51 42.01 5.82
N TYR A 50 10.23 42.12 5.46
CA TYR A 50 9.37 40.94 5.25
C TYR A 50 9.60 40.32 3.87
N PRO A 51 9.42 38.98 3.74
CA PRO A 51 9.55 38.31 2.44
C PRO A 51 8.55 38.90 1.43
N LYS A 52 9.03 39.20 0.22
CA LYS A 52 8.20 39.79 -0.84
C LYS A 52 7.09 38.85 -1.29
N TYR A 53 7.35 37.54 -1.27
CA TYR A 53 6.42 36.51 -1.74
C TYR A 53 6.16 35.41 -0.69
N PRO A 54 5.44 35.71 0.41
CA PRO A 54 5.28 34.78 1.54
C PRO A 54 4.43 33.55 1.18
N ILE A 55 3.36 33.74 0.40
CA ILE A 55 2.46 32.64 -0.02
C ILE A 55 3.13 31.78 -1.08
N LEU A 56 3.77 32.40 -2.07
CA LEU A 56 4.54 31.70 -3.11
C LEU A 56 5.67 30.86 -2.50
N SER A 57 6.36 31.37 -1.47
CA SER A 57 7.40 30.62 -0.77
C SER A 57 6.88 29.30 -0.22
N LYS A 58 5.71 29.30 0.41
CA LYS A 58 5.09 28.08 0.93
C LYS A 58 4.69 27.14 -0.20
N LEU A 59 4.05 27.67 -1.24
CA LEU A 59 3.58 26.88 -2.37
C LEU A 59 4.74 26.18 -3.11
N VAL A 60 5.76 26.94 -3.50
CA VAL A 60 6.92 26.44 -4.24
C VAL A 60 7.68 25.40 -3.43
N LYS A 61 7.96 25.67 -2.15
CA LYS A 61 8.62 24.69 -1.28
C LYS A 61 7.83 23.40 -1.18
N ASN A 62 6.51 23.46 -1.08
CA ASN A 62 5.67 22.27 -1.01
C ASN A 62 5.60 21.51 -2.33
N ILE A 63 5.72 22.17 -3.48
CA ILE A 63 5.71 21.50 -4.79
C ILE A 63 7.07 20.83 -5.06
N LEU A 64 8.17 21.50 -4.74
CA LEU A 64 9.53 21.00 -5.01
C LEU A 64 9.95 19.82 -4.12
N ILE A 65 9.27 19.59 -3.00
CA ILE A 65 9.48 18.40 -2.16
C ILE A 65 8.71 17.16 -2.65
N ILE A 66 7.82 17.31 -3.63
CA ILE A 66 7.06 16.19 -4.17
C ILE A 66 7.97 15.41 -5.12
N SER A 67 8.30 14.18 -4.75
CA SER A 67 9.06 13.26 -5.61
C SER A 67 8.40 13.12 -6.98
N HIS A 68 9.19 13.36 -8.04
CA HIS A 68 8.67 13.44 -9.41
C HIS A 68 8.43 12.06 -10.07
N GLY A 69 8.60 10.96 -9.31
CA GLY A 69 8.29 9.61 -9.76
C GLY A 69 8.87 8.53 -8.86
N ASN A 70 8.78 7.27 -9.30
CA ASN A 70 9.28 6.12 -8.55
C ASN A 70 10.80 6.12 -8.35
N ALA A 71 11.56 6.87 -9.15
CA ALA A 71 13.02 6.94 -9.07
C ALA A 71 13.52 7.45 -7.71
N ASP A 72 12.83 8.39 -7.07
CA ASP A 72 13.21 8.88 -5.73
C ASP A 72 12.93 7.83 -4.64
N VAL A 73 11.84 7.07 -4.80
CA VAL A 73 11.49 5.95 -3.92
C VAL A 73 12.50 4.80 -4.09
N GLU A 74 12.90 4.50 -5.33
CA GLU A 74 13.93 3.53 -5.67
C GLU A 74 15.31 3.94 -5.14
N ARG A 75 15.64 5.24 -5.18
CA ARG A 75 16.84 5.78 -4.52
C ARG A 75 16.78 5.59 -3.01
N GLY A 76 15.60 5.76 -2.40
CA GLY A 76 15.35 5.43 -0.99
C GLY A 76 15.62 3.96 -0.67
N PHE A 77 15.13 3.04 -1.51
CA PHE A 77 15.40 1.60 -1.37
C PHE A 77 16.88 1.25 -1.57
N SER A 78 17.55 1.84 -2.55
CA SER A 78 18.98 1.65 -2.80
C SER A 78 19.83 2.14 -1.61
N ALA A 79 19.47 3.28 -1.02
CA ALA A 79 20.10 3.77 0.19
C ALA A 79 19.86 2.85 1.40
N ASN A 80 18.72 2.15 1.46
CA ASN A 80 18.47 1.13 2.48
C ASN A 80 19.33 -0.12 2.29
N THR A 81 19.73 -0.47 1.06
CA THR A 81 20.66 -1.58 0.80
C THR A 81 22.00 -1.40 1.52
N ASN A 82 22.49 -0.16 1.67
CA ASN A 82 23.70 0.16 2.43
C ASN A 82 23.53 -0.06 3.95
N VAL A 83 22.30 0.04 4.45
CA VAL A 83 21.96 -0.22 5.87
C VAL A 83 21.71 -1.72 6.12
N LEU A 84 21.27 -2.46 5.09
CA LEU A 84 20.89 -3.87 5.06
C LEU A 84 22.04 -4.80 4.59
N THR A 85 23.28 -4.58 5.03
CA THR A 85 24.41 -5.49 4.74
C THR A 85 24.14 -6.94 5.21
N LYS A 86 24.84 -7.92 4.61
CA LYS A 86 24.62 -9.38 4.76
C LYS A 86 24.47 -9.91 6.19
N ASP A 87 25.06 -9.26 7.19
CA ASP A 87 24.96 -9.65 8.62
C ASP A 87 23.72 -9.09 9.34
N ARG A 88 22.89 -8.28 8.66
CA ARG A 88 21.74 -7.53 9.21
C ARG A 88 20.38 -7.99 8.71
N THR A 89 20.29 -9.16 8.08
CA THR A 89 19.05 -9.76 7.56
C THR A 89 18.02 -10.13 8.63
N LEU A 90 18.38 -10.02 9.92
CA LEU A 90 17.53 -10.30 11.09
C LEU A 90 16.97 -9.04 11.77
N LEU A 91 17.17 -7.85 11.20
CA LEU A 91 16.65 -6.62 11.81
C LEU A 91 15.14 -6.50 11.62
N SER A 92 14.43 -6.21 12.71
CA SER A 92 13.03 -5.83 12.65
C SER A 92 12.87 -4.47 11.94
N GLU A 93 11.69 -4.23 11.36
CA GLU A 93 11.36 -2.96 10.71
C GLU A 93 11.67 -1.74 11.61
N LYS A 94 11.33 -1.81 12.90
CA LYS A 94 11.65 -0.75 13.88
C LYS A 94 13.14 -0.47 13.98
N SER A 95 13.97 -1.50 13.91
CA SER A 95 15.43 -1.36 13.98
C SER A 95 15.97 -0.73 12.70
N ILE A 96 15.42 -1.10 11.53
CA ILE A 96 15.75 -0.49 10.24
C ILE A 96 15.38 1.00 10.24
N ASN A 97 14.16 1.34 10.68
CA ASN A 97 13.70 2.72 10.78
C ASN A 97 14.57 3.54 11.74
N GLY A 98 14.98 2.97 12.87
CA GLY A 98 15.88 3.63 13.82
C GLY A 98 17.26 3.91 13.22
N LEU A 99 17.87 2.93 12.54
CA LEU A 99 19.15 3.12 11.85
C LEU A 99 19.05 4.14 10.73
N ARG A 100 17.94 4.12 9.98
CA ARG A 100 17.68 5.07 8.91
C ARG A 100 17.58 6.51 9.44
N ALA A 101 16.84 6.70 10.53
CA ALA A 101 16.73 8.00 11.19
C ALA A 101 18.09 8.55 11.66
N ILE A 102 18.99 7.69 12.13
CA ILE A 102 20.36 8.08 12.49
C ILE A 102 21.14 8.50 11.24
N TYR A 103 21.10 7.70 10.17
CA TYR A 103 21.80 8.01 8.93
C TYR A 103 21.34 9.33 8.32
N ASP A 104 20.02 9.51 8.17
CA ASP A 104 19.44 10.74 7.63
C ASP A 104 19.72 11.94 8.54
N GLY A 105 19.74 11.73 9.87
CA GLY A 105 20.11 12.75 10.84
C GLY A 105 21.57 13.20 10.71
N VAL A 106 22.51 12.27 10.51
CA VAL A 106 23.93 12.60 10.26
C VAL A 106 24.11 13.30 8.92
N GLU A 107 23.40 12.84 7.89
CA GLU A 107 23.43 13.48 6.57
C GLU A 107 22.96 14.93 6.66
N PHE A 108 21.82 15.17 7.31
CA PHE A 108 21.20 16.49 7.42
C PHE A 108 21.95 17.43 8.37
N LEU A 109 22.29 16.97 9.59
CA LEU A 109 22.90 17.82 10.62
C LEU A 109 24.43 17.92 10.49
N GLY A 110 25.06 16.89 9.93
CA GLY A 110 26.51 16.75 9.84
C GLY A 110 27.07 16.87 8.43
N ALA A 111 26.23 17.13 7.42
CA ALA A 111 26.62 17.11 6.01
C ALA A 111 27.38 15.81 5.64
N GLY A 112 26.83 14.68 6.08
CA GLY A 112 27.39 13.33 5.88
C GLY A 112 28.56 12.97 6.79
N SER A 113 28.94 13.84 7.73
CA SER A 113 30.06 13.61 8.65
C SER A 113 29.61 13.61 10.11
N VAL A 114 29.81 12.46 10.80
CA VAL A 114 29.40 12.28 12.20
C VAL A 114 30.03 13.30 13.15
N HIS A 115 31.31 13.63 12.97
CA HIS A 115 32.04 14.57 13.83
C HIS A 115 31.56 16.03 13.72
N LYS A 116 30.76 16.36 12.69
CA LYS A 116 30.17 17.70 12.50
C LYS A 116 28.81 17.83 13.16
N VAL A 117 28.20 16.72 13.58
CA VAL A 117 26.90 16.74 14.27
C VAL A 117 27.09 17.30 15.67
N GLN A 118 26.53 18.48 15.92
CA GLN A 118 26.52 19.08 17.25
C GLN A 118 25.51 18.38 18.14
N VAL A 119 25.96 17.88 19.29
CA VAL A 119 25.10 17.21 20.26
C VAL A 119 24.29 18.26 21.02
N SER A 120 22.99 18.30 20.79
CA SER A 120 22.09 19.22 21.49
C SER A 120 21.65 18.66 22.85
N THR A 121 21.24 19.56 23.75
CA THR A 121 20.66 19.18 25.06
C THR A 121 19.44 18.28 24.92
N ASP A 122 18.66 18.44 23.84
CA ASP A 122 17.49 17.63 23.57
C ASP A 122 17.87 16.19 23.16
N MET A 123 18.96 16.01 22.40
CA MET A 123 19.49 14.67 22.09
C MET A 123 19.91 13.95 23.38
N ILE A 124 20.59 14.65 24.28
CA ILE A 124 20.99 14.10 25.59
C ILE A 124 19.74 13.69 26.40
N ARG A 125 18.75 14.57 26.48
CA ARG A 125 17.50 14.29 27.19
C ARG A 125 16.72 13.12 26.59
N ALA A 126 16.70 13.00 25.26
CA ALA A 126 16.07 11.89 24.55
C ALA A 126 16.73 10.55 24.91
N VAL A 127 18.06 10.50 24.93
CA VAL A 127 18.81 9.29 25.33
C VAL A 127 18.52 8.95 26.79
N GLN A 128 18.52 9.92 27.70
CA GLN A 128 18.22 9.69 29.12
C GLN A 128 16.82 9.12 29.34
N LYS A 129 15.83 9.55 28.54
CA LYS A 129 14.45 9.06 28.62
C LYS A 129 14.21 7.74 27.89
N SER A 130 15.11 7.32 26.99
CA SER A 130 14.92 6.16 26.11
C SER A 130 14.56 4.86 26.86
N ALA A 131 15.23 4.59 27.98
CA ALA A 131 14.97 3.39 28.78
C ALA A 131 13.56 3.39 29.40
N ALA A 132 13.10 4.55 29.89
CA ALA A 132 11.76 4.70 30.44
C ALA A 132 10.70 4.56 29.33
N SER A 133 10.92 5.21 28.18
CA SER A 133 10.04 5.11 27.00
C SER A 133 9.94 3.67 26.50
N TYR A 134 11.06 2.96 26.42
CA TYR A 134 11.08 1.56 26.00
C TYR A 134 10.30 0.65 26.96
N LYS A 135 10.46 0.86 28.27
CA LYS A 135 9.70 0.10 29.29
C LYS A 135 8.20 0.37 29.18
N GLU A 136 7.81 1.61 28.94
CA GLU A 136 6.40 1.99 28.72
C GLU A 136 5.84 1.32 27.46
N GLU A 137 6.58 1.33 26.36
CA GLU A 137 6.19 0.67 25.11
C GLU A 137 6.03 -0.85 25.29
N LEU A 138 6.94 -1.49 26.03
CA LEU A 138 6.83 -2.92 26.38
C LEU A 138 5.56 -3.23 27.17
N LEU A 139 5.17 -2.37 28.10
CA LEU A 139 3.93 -2.55 28.87
C LEU A 139 2.70 -2.41 27.96
N LYS A 140 2.69 -1.43 27.06
CA LYS A 140 1.61 -1.24 26.08
C LYS A 140 1.49 -2.44 25.13
N MET A 141 2.62 -2.93 24.62
CA MET A 141 2.68 -4.14 23.78
C MET A 141 2.08 -5.34 24.50
N LYS A 142 2.49 -5.60 25.76
CA LYS A 142 1.96 -6.72 26.55
C LYS A 142 0.45 -6.59 26.79
N ALA A 143 -0.04 -5.39 27.09
CA ALA A 143 -1.46 -5.15 27.29
C ALA A 143 -2.25 -5.38 25.99
N LEU A 144 -1.73 -4.90 24.86
CA LEU A 144 -2.35 -5.10 23.54
C LEU A 144 -2.41 -6.58 23.16
N THR A 145 -1.31 -7.32 23.31
CA THR A 145 -1.27 -8.75 23.02
C THR A 145 -2.22 -9.54 23.93
N ALA A 146 -2.32 -9.17 25.21
CA ALA A 146 -3.26 -9.82 26.13
C ALA A 146 -4.72 -9.52 25.76
N SER A 147 -5.02 -8.31 25.28
CA SER A 147 -6.35 -7.95 24.79
C SER A 147 -6.70 -8.72 23.52
N GLN A 148 -5.77 -8.78 22.56
CA GLN A 148 -5.95 -9.52 21.30
C GLN A 148 -6.10 -11.02 21.54
N GLN A 149 -5.35 -11.59 22.48
CA GLN A 149 -5.50 -12.99 22.87
C GLN A 149 -6.89 -13.26 23.45
N LYS A 150 -7.35 -12.43 24.39
CA LYS A 150 -8.72 -12.55 24.93
C LYS A 150 -9.79 -12.41 23.86
N GLU A 151 -9.65 -11.46 22.94
CA GLU A 151 -10.57 -11.29 21.82
C GLU A 151 -10.57 -12.52 20.90
N SER A 152 -9.40 -13.07 20.58
CA SER A 152 -9.29 -14.29 19.79
C SER A 152 -9.88 -15.52 20.49
N GLU A 153 -9.71 -15.66 21.81
CA GLU A 153 -10.29 -16.75 22.60
C GLU A 153 -11.82 -16.66 22.65
N LEU A 154 -12.38 -15.44 22.68
CA LEU A 154 -13.83 -15.21 22.62
C LEU A 154 -14.40 -15.51 21.23
N LEU A 155 -13.66 -15.24 20.16
CA LEU A 155 -14.10 -15.42 18.78
C LEU A 155 -13.91 -16.85 18.26
N GLN A 156 -12.93 -17.60 18.78
CA GLN A 156 -12.67 -18.99 18.40
C GLN A 156 -13.90 -19.93 18.44
N PRO A 157 -14.75 -19.94 19.49
CA PRO A 157 -15.93 -20.81 19.49
C PRO A 157 -16.92 -20.45 18.38
N ALA A 158 -17.12 -19.15 18.11
CA ALA A 158 -18.01 -18.69 17.04
C ALA A 158 -17.45 -19.02 15.65
N GLU A 159 -16.14 -18.93 15.46
CA GLU A 159 -15.49 -19.34 14.20
C GLU A 159 -15.57 -20.85 13.97
N LEU A 160 -15.41 -21.65 15.03
CA LEU A 160 -15.55 -23.10 14.97
C LEU A 160 -16.99 -23.51 14.63
N GLU A 161 -17.98 -22.86 15.25
CA GLU A 161 -19.40 -23.07 14.96
C GLU A 161 -19.75 -22.67 13.52
N LYS A 162 -19.27 -21.51 13.05
CA LYS A 162 -19.43 -21.08 11.67
C LYS A 162 -18.85 -22.10 10.68
N LYS A 163 -17.68 -22.66 10.97
CA LYS A 163 -17.06 -23.68 10.11
C LYS A 163 -17.90 -24.95 10.03
N LYS A 164 -18.43 -25.43 11.17
CA LYS A 164 -19.35 -26.57 11.20
C LYS A 164 -20.62 -26.33 10.39
N LEU A 165 -21.23 -25.16 10.53
CA LEU A 165 -22.43 -24.79 9.76
C LEU A 165 -22.17 -24.76 8.25
N ILE A 166 -20.99 -24.28 7.82
CA ILE A 166 -20.60 -24.30 6.41
C ILE A 166 -20.45 -25.75 5.89
N GLU A 167 -19.85 -26.63 6.68
CA GLU A 167 -19.72 -28.06 6.32
C GLU A 167 -21.10 -28.73 6.21
N GLU A 168 -22.01 -28.46 7.17
CA GLU A 168 -23.39 -28.96 7.13
C GLU A 168 -24.17 -28.44 5.92
N GLU A 169 -24.03 -27.16 5.58
CA GLU A 169 -24.66 -26.56 4.40
C GLU A 169 -24.20 -27.23 3.10
N GLN A 170 -22.90 -27.50 2.98
CA GLN A 170 -22.34 -28.20 1.81
C GLN A 170 -22.89 -29.62 1.68
N GLU A 171 -22.98 -30.36 2.79
CA GLU A 171 -23.58 -31.70 2.79
C GLU A 171 -25.06 -31.68 2.37
N LEU A 172 -25.83 -30.73 2.91
CA LEU A 172 -27.22 -30.52 2.55
C LEU A 172 -27.37 -30.21 1.06
N MET A 173 -26.50 -29.36 0.51
CA MET A 173 -26.50 -29.03 -0.91
C MET A 173 -26.24 -30.25 -1.79
N ILE A 174 -25.32 -31.13 -1.40
CA ILE A 174 -25.04 -32.39 -2.12
C ILE A 174 -26.27 -33.32 -2.06
N LYS A 175 -26.89 -33.46 -0.88
CA LYS A 175 -28.10 -34.27 -0.71
C LYS A 175 -29.25 -33.74 -1.56
N TYR A 176 -29.46 -32.42 -1.57
CA TYR A 176 -30.47 -31.77 -2.38
C TYR A 176 -30.28 -32.02 -3.88
N LYS A 177 -29.06 -31.86 -4.40
CA LYS A 177 -28.74 -32.16 -5.81
C LYS A 177 -29.03 -33.61 -6.19
N LYS A 178 -28.67 -34.57 -5.32
CA LYS A 178 -28.98 -35.99 -5.53
C LYS A 178 -30.49 -36.27 -5.52
N LEU A 179 -31.23 -35.61 -4.64
CA LEU A 179 -32.68 -35.75 -4.58
C LEU A 179 -33.34 -35.19 -5.84
N GLN A 180 -32.88 -34.01 -6.30
CA GLN A 180 -33.36 -33.38 -7.52
C GLN A 180 -33.10 -34.23 -8.76
N SER A 181 -31.92 -34.88 -8.86
CA SER A 181 -31.64 -35.79 -9.97
C SER A 181 -32.57 -36.99 -9.97
N LYS A 182 -32.80 -37.60 -8.80
CA LYS A 182 -33.73 -38.72 -8.65
C LYS A 182 -35.17 -38.32 -9.02
N HIS A 183 -35.60 -37.14 -8.60
CA HIS A 183 -36.92 -36.63 -8.93
C HIS A 183 -37.09 -36.46 -10.44
N LYS A 184 -36.10 -35.86 -11.12
CA LYS A 184 -36.09 -35.71 -12.58
C LYS A 184 -36.12 -37.06 -13.30
N THR A 185 -35.38 -38.06 -12.82
CA THR A 185 -35.43 -39.41 -13.38
C THR A 185 -36.81 -40.05 -13.21
N ALA A 186 -37.44 -39.87 -12.05
CA ALA A 186 -38.79 -40.38 -11.80
C ALA A 186 -39.83 -39.70 -12.70
N GLU A 187 -39.74 -38.38 -12.90
CA GLU A 187 -40.61 -37.65 -13.85
C GLU A 187 -40.46 -38.18 -15.28
N LEU A 188 -39.23 -38.37 -15.76
CA LEU A 188 -38.98 -38.92 -17.09
C LEU A 188 -39.57 -40.33 -17.26
N LEU A 189 -39.47 -41.19 -16.24
CA LEU A 189 -40.04 -42.54 -16.28
C LEU A 189 -41.58 -42.51 -16.28
N ILE A 190 -42.19 -41.58 -15.55
CA ILE A 190 -43.64 -41.38 -15.55
C ILE A 190 -44.09 -40.89 -16.92
N ASP A 191 -43.41 -39.89 -17.50
CA ASP A 191 -43.73 -39.36 -18.83
C ASP A 191 -43.56 -40.43 -19.92
N GLU A 192 -42.48 -41.20 -19.87
CA GLU A 192 -42.26 -42.33 -20.78
C GLU A 192 -43.33 -43.40 -20.64
N GLY A 193 -43.69 -43.77 -19.39
CA GLY A 193 -44.76 -44.71 -19.11
C GLY A 193 -46.11 -44.24 -19.67
N ASN A 194 -46.43 -42.95 -19.49
CA ASN A 194 -47.64 -42.34 -20.03
C ASN A 194 -47.66 -42.33 -21.56
N GLN A 195 -46.55 -42.01 -22.22
CA GLN A 195 -46.43 -42.04 -23.68
C GLN A 195 -46.58 -43.45 -24.25
N ARG A 196 -45.94 -44.45 -23.63
CA ARG A 196 -46.07 -45.86 -24.04
C ARG A 196 -47.53 -46.30 -23.92
N MET A 197 -48.18 -45.99 -22.80
CA MET A 197 -49.60 -46.30 -22.59
C MET A 197 -50.50 -45.64 -23.64
N GLU A 198 -50.30 -44.36 -23.94
CA GLU A 198 -51.07 -43.64 -24.96
C GLU A 198 -50.89 -44.25 -26.37
N ASN A 199 -49.66 -44.67 -26.70
CA ASN A 199 -49.37 -45.32 -27.97
C ASN A 199 -49.99 -46.73 -28.06
N SER A 200 -49.93 -47.53 -26.99
CA SER A 200 -50.56 -48.86 -26.94
C SER A 200 -52.08 -48.76 -27.07
N LEU A 201 -52.71 -47.77 -26.44
CA LEU A 201 -54.15 -47.48 -26.59
C LEU A 201 -54.52 -47.10 -28.03
N LYS A 202 -53.67 -46.35 -28.74
CA LYS A 202 -53.89 -45.96 -30.15
C LYS A 202 -53.68 -47.12 -31.13
N ASN A 203 -52.72 -48.00 -30.86
CA ASN A 203 -52.34 -49.11 -31.75
C ASN A 203 -53.11 -50.42 -31.48
N GLY A 204 -53.85 -50.52 -30.37
CA GLY A 204 -54.67 -51.69 -30.03
C GLY A 204 -53.87 -52.92 -29.56
N ASP A 205 -52.60 -52.74 -29.20
CA ASP A 205 -51.72 -53.79 -28.68
C ASP A 205 -51.72 -53.74 -27.13
N PHE A 206 -52.36 -54.71 -26.50
CA PHE A 206 -52.61 -54.75 -25.05
C PHE A 206 -51.51 -55.46 -24.24
N THR A 207 -50.43 -55.88 -24.89
CA THR A 207 -49.31 -56.60 -24.25
C THR A 207 -48.64 -55.76 -23.14
N ASP A 208 -48.39 -54.47 -23.39
CA ASP A 208 -47.81 -53.54 -22.42
C ASP A 208 -48.78 -53.17 -21.28
N ILE A 209 -50.09 -53.11 -21.54
CA ILE A 209 -51.14 -52.84 -20.54
C ILE A 209 -51.25 -54.02 -19.55
N HIS A 210 -51.10 -55.25 -20.05
CA HIS A 210 -51.13 -56.45 -19.20
C HIS A 210 -49.90 -56.56 -18.30
N ALA A 211 -48.70 -56.21 -18.82
CA ALA A 211 -47.46 -56.18 -18.04
C ALA A 211 -47.49 -55.14 -16.90
N ALA A 212 -48.09 -53.96 -17.14
CA ALA A 212 -48.26 -52.93 -16.11
C ALA A 212 -49.22 -53.36 -14.98
N TYR A 213 -50.28 -54.13 -15.31
CA TYR A 213 -51.21 -54.68 -14.32
C TYR A 213 -50.60 -55.79 -13.45
N THR A 214 -49.59 -56.51 -13.94
CA THR A 214 -48.92 -57.59 -13.19
C THR A 214 -47.80 -57.13 -12.24
N LEU A 215 -47.37 -55.88 -12.32
CA LEU A 215 -46.28 -55.30 -11.51
C LEU A 215 -46.77 -54.52 -10.25
N ASN A 216 -48.09 -54.48 -10.04
CA ASN A 216 -48.76 -53.85 -8.89
C ASN A 216 -49.12 -54.93 -7.85
#